data_AF-A0A1L0A2V1-F1
#
_entry.id   AF-A0A1L0A2V1-F1
#
_cell.length_a   1.000
_cell.length_b   1.000
_cell.length_c   1.000
_cell.angle_alpha   90.00
_cell.angle_beta   90.00
_cell.angle_gamma   90.00
#
_symmetry.space_group_name_H-M   'P 1'
#
loop_
_entity.id
_entity.type
_entity.pdbx_description
1 polymer ?
#
loop_
_entity_poly.entity_id
_entity_poly.type
_entity_poly.pdbx_seq_one_letter_code
_entity_poly.pdbx_strand_id
1 'polypeptide(L)'
;MLIGNDTKSRYKYVRWEAEVAIEKGCTVIGVNLDGSRYMVKEKCPPIIRDIGAIFVPFSPKIVAHAIENYSMHNDNDNYHYLEHIYTNLGYK
;
A
#
# COMPACT_ATOMS: atom_id res chain seq x y z
N MET A 1 5.05 -2.01 -3.08
CA MET A 1 5.54 -3.02 -2.12
C MET A 1 4.51 -4.15 -2.02
N LEU A 2 4.92 -5.41 -2.16
CA LEU A 2 4.04 -6.56 -2.00
C LEU A 2 3.97 -6.97 -0.52
N ILE A 3 2.76 -7.11 0.03
CA ILE A 3 2.49 -7.41 1.43
C ILE A 3 1.79 -8.77 1.53
N GLY A 4 2.45 -9.74 2.12
CA GLY A 4 1.96 -11.09 2.39
C GLY A 4 2.28 -11.52 3.81
N ASN A 5 2.01 -12.79 4.12
CA ASN A 5 2.18 -13.33 5.47
C ASN A 5 3.63 -13.24 5.98
N ASP A 6 4.60 -13.35 5.07
CA ASP A 6 6.04 -13.31 5.38
C ASP A 6 6.66 -11.91 5.27
N THR A 7 5.91 -10.86 4.91
CA THR A 7 6.49 -9.51 4.80
C THR A 7 6.92 -8.97 6.17
N LYS A 8 6.33 -9.50 7.25
CA LYS A 8 6.80 -9.27 8.63
C LYS A 8 8.16 -9.92 8.92
N SER A 9 8.50 -11.05 8.30
CA SER A 9 9.71 -11.84 8.59
C SER A 9 10.95 -11.36 7.82
N ARG A 10 10.79 -10.68 6.66
CA ARG A 10 11.89 -10.10 5.87
C ARG A 10 12.25 -8.65 6.25
N TYR A 11 12.17 -8.35 7.54
CA TYR A 11 12.19 -6.99 8.10
C TYR A 11 13.42 -6.15 7.71
N LYS A 12 14.60 -6.75 7.56
CA LYS A 12 15.85 -5.99 7.32
C LYS A 12 15.88 -5.29 5.95
N TYR A 13 15.49 -6.01 4.89
CA TYR A 13 15.54 -5.47 3.53
C TYR A 13 14.35 -4.55 3.25
N VAL A 14 13.16 -4.98 3.66
CA VAL A 14 11.92 -4.20 3.47
C VAL A 14 11.98 -2.85 4.18
N ARG A 15 12.59 -2.81 5.37
CA ARG A 15 12.77 -1.56 6.10
C ARG A 15 13.69 -0.59 5.35
N TRP A 16 14.84 -1.07 4.88
CA TRP A 16 15.80 -0.24 4.14
C TRP A 16 15.19 0.31 2.84
N GLU A 17 14.49 -0.53 2.08
CA GLU A 17 13.82 -0.09 0.85
C GLU A 17 12.76 0.98 1.12
N ALA A 18 11.99 0.82 2.20
CA ALA A 18 11.01 1.81 2.61
C ALA A 18 11.65 3.13 3.07
N GLU A 19 12.73 3.08 3.85
CA GLU A 19 13.48 4.27 4.29
C GLU A 19 13.98 5.06 3.10
N VAL A 20 14.62 4.39 2.13
CA VAL A 20 15.14 5.03 0.93
C VAL A 20 14.00 5.59 0.06
N ALA A 21 12.88 4.88 -0.08
CA ALA A 21 11.73 5.37 -0.85
C ALA A 21 11.14 6.64 -0.22
N ILE A 22 11.02 6.69 1.10
CA ILE A 22 10.53 7.87 1.84
C ILE A 22 11.53 9.03 1.68
N GLU A 23 12.82 8.79 1.85
CA GLU A 23 13.88 9.80 1.68
C GLU A 23 13.87 10.40 0.26
N LYS A 24 13.58 9.57 -0.75
CA LYS A 24 13.50 9.99 -2.16
C LYS A 24 12.14 10.61 -2.54
N GLY A 25 11.18 10.67 -1.62
CA GLY A 25 9.83 11.16 -1.91
C GLY A 25 9.07 10.27 -2.91
N CYS A 26 9.41 8.98 -2.99
CA CYS A 26 8.74 8.04 -3.86
C CYS A 26 7.32 7.75 -3.36
N THR A 27 6.38 7.57 -4.29
CA THR A 27 5.03 7.11 -3.94
C THR A 27 5.04 5.63 -3.54
N VAL A 28 4.57 5.33 -2.34
CA VAL A 28 4.50 3.97 -1.79
C VAL A 28 3.09 3.41 -1.96
N ILE A 29 3.00 2.34 -2.75
CA ILE A 29 1.76 1.56 -2.95
C ILE A 29 1.95 0.19 -2.31
N GLY A 30 1.22 -0.08 -1.22
CA GLY A 30 1.13 -1.38 -0.57
C GLY A 30 0.12 -2.28 -1.28
N VAL A 31 0.56 -3.42 -1.78
CA VAL A 31 -0.30 -4.38 -2.48
C VAL A 31 -0.44 -5.64 -1.64
N ASN A 32 -1.63 -5.86 -1.10
CA ASN A 32 -1.93 -6.96 -0.20
C ASN A 32 -2.23 -8.25 -0.98
N LEU A 33 -1.37 -9.25 -0.81
CA LEU A 33 -1.49 -10.57 -1.42
C LEU A 33 -2.65 -11.40 -0.83
N ASP A 34 -3.13 -11.04 0.36
CA ASP A 34 -4.31 -11.66 0.97
C ASP A 34 -5.64 -11.10 0.45
N GLY A 35 -5.59 -10.14 -0.48
CA GLY A 35 -6.79 -9.52 -1.06
C GLY A 35 -7.44 -8.46 -0.17
N SER A 36 -6.81 -8.07 0.95
CA SER A 36 -7.32 -7.01 1.82
C SER A 36 -7.31 -5.66 1.12
N ARG A 37 -8.41 -4.91 1.21
CA ARG A 37 -8.53 -3.53 0.68
C ARG A 37 -7.95 -2.46 1.60
N TYR A 38 -7.56 -2.85 2.81
CA TYR A 38 -7.08 -1.97 3.88
C TYR A 38 -5.68 -2.37 4.34
N MET A 39 -5.03 -1.48 5.07
CA MET A 39 -3.75 -1.80 5.71
C MET A 39 -3.96 -2.87 6.79
N VAL A 40 -3.32 -4.02 6.64
CA VAL A 40 -3.30 -5.06 7.67
C VAL A 40 -2.15 -4.78 8.63
N LYS A 41 -2.44 -4.15 9.78
CA LYS A 41 -1.42 -3.74 10.78
C LYS A 41 -0.45 -4.85 11.17
N GLU A 42 -0.93 -6.10 11.24
CA GLU A 42 -0.14 -7.25 11.65
C GLU A 42 0.91 -7.69 10.61
N LYS A 43 0.62 -7.47 9.33
CA LYS A 43 1.49 -7.85 8.19
C LYS A 43 2.30 -6.66 7.67
N CYS A 44 1.94 -5.44 8.07
CA CYS A 44 2.54 -4.20 7.61
C CYS A 44 3.73 -3.77 8.49
N PRO A 45 4.92 -3.55 7.89
CA PRO A 45 6.06 -2.98 8.60
C PRO A 45 5.73 -1.63 9.26
N PRO A 46 6.19 -1.35 10.50
CA PRO A 46 5.94 -0.08 11.19
C PRO A 46 6.33 1.17 10.40
N ILE A 47 7.36 1.07 9.56
CA ILE A 47 7.95 2.21 8.86
C ILE A 47 7.11 2.76 7.72
N ILE A 48 6.19 1.96 7.19
CA ILE A 48 5.27 2.40 6.13
C ILE A 48 3.85 2.62 6.65
N ARG A 49 3.65 2.57 7.98
CA ARG A 49 2.37 2.92 8.58
C ARG A 49 2.30 4.44 8.70
N ASP A 50 1.16 5.00 8.32
CA ASP A 50 0.80 6.38 8.63
C ASP A 50 1.71 7.40 7.91
N ILE A 51 2.39 6.98 6.85
CA ILE A 51 3.26 7.83 6.02
C ILE A 51 2.50 8.46 4.84
N GLY A 52 1.19 8.26 4.74
CA GLY A 52 0.45 8.65 3.54
C GLY A 52 0.64 7.69 2.38
N ALA A 53 0.79 6.39 2.64
CA ALA A 53 0.80 5.34 1.63
C ALA A 53 -0.62 4.79 1.37
N ILE A 54 -0.84 4.23 0.19
CA ILE A 54 -2.09 3.55 -0.15
C ILE A 54 -1.95 2.04 -0.06
N PHE A 55 -3.01 1.37 0.39
CA PHE A 55 -3.08 -0.08 0.44
C PHE A 55 -4.20 -0.59 -0.46
N VAL A 56 -3.87 -1.48 -1.40
CA VAL A 56 -4.79 -2.05 -2.38
C VAL A 56 -4.65 -3.58 -2.42
N PRO A 57 -5.71 -4.33 -2.79
CA PRO A 57 -5.58 -5.77 -2.94
C PRO A 57 -4.77 -6.13 -4.18
N PHE A 58 -4.16 -7.32 -4.20
CA PHE A 58 -3.44 -7.85 -5.36
C PHE A 58 -4.40 -8.16 -6.51
N SER A 59 -4.71 -7.13 -7.29
CA SER A 59 -5.57 -7.25 -8.46
C SER A 59 -5.18 -6.23 -9.54
N PRO A 60 -5.09 -6.62 -10.83
CA PRO A 60 -4.52 -5.76 -11.87
C PRO A 60 -5.22 -4.40 -12.01
N LYS A 61 -6.55 -4.36 -11.95
CA LYS A 61 -7.31 -3.12 -12.21
C LYS A 61 -7.06 -2.05 -11.16
N ILE A 62 -7.15 -2.40 -9.87
CA ILE A 62 -6.92 -1.45 -8.78
C ILE A 62 -5.46 -1.06 -8.65
N VAL A 63 -4.52 -1.97 -8.94
CA VAL A 63 -3.09 -1.66 -8.93
C VAL A 63 -2.75 -0.69 -10.05
N ALA A 64 -3.26 -0.90 -11.27
CA ALA A 64 -3.09 0.04 -12.37
C ALA A 64 -3.68 1.41 -12.01
N HIS A 65 -4.91 1.42 -11.47
CA HIS A 65 -5.56 2.64 -11.02
C HIS A 65 -4.73 3.39 -9.96
N ALA A 66 -4.12 2.66 -9.01
CA ALA A 66 -3.24 3.24 -8.00
C ALA A 66 -1.97 3.85 -8.60
N ILE A 67 -1.33 3.17 -9.55
CA ILE A 67 -0.13 3.70 -10.21
C ILE A 67 -0.45 4.99 -10.98
N GLU A 68 -1.62 5.07 -11.59
CA GLU A 68 -2.02 6.21 -12.44
C GLU A 68 -2.60 7.40 -11.65
N ASN A 69 -3.32 7.14 -10.54
CA ASN A 69 -4.15 8.14 -9.88
C ASN A 69 -3.74 8.45 -8.45
N TYR A 70 -2.77 7.72 -7.88
CA TYR A 70 -2.33 7.95 -6.51
C TYR A 70 -1.01 8.70 -6.45
N SER A 71 -0.99 9.76 -5.63
CA SER A 71 0.21 10.42 -5.15
C SER A 71 0.18 10.39 -3.62
N MET A 72 1.30 10.10 -2.98
CA MET A 72 1.36 10.15 -1.51
C MET A 72 0.97 11.54 -0.99
N HIS A 73 0.12 11.55 0.03
CA HIS A 73 -0.31 12.77 0.73
C HIS A 73 0.43 12.83 2.08
N ASN A 74 0.89 14.02 2.50
CA ASN A 74 1.64 14.20 3.75
C ASN A 74 0.75 14.22 5.02
N ASP A 75 -0.38 13.52 4.99
CA ASP A 75 -1.47 13.75 5.95
C ASP A 75 -1.38 12.87 7.21
N ASN A 76 -0.23 12.22 7.44
CA ASN A 76 0.02 11.30 8.57
C ASN A 76 -1.02 10.17 8.72
N ASP A 77 -1.78 9.86 7.67
CA ASP A 77 -2.76 8.78 7.66
C ASP A 77 -2.66 7.98 6.35
N ASN A 78 -3.00 6.70 6.41
CA ASN A 78 -2.97 5.84 5.23
C ASN A 78 -4.18 6.13 4.36
N TYR A 79 -3.95 6.26 3.06
CA TYR A 79 -5.04 6.47 2.13
C TYR A 79 -5.76 5.15 1.83
N HIS A 80 -7.09 5.22 1.75
CA HIS A 80 -7.93 4.11 1.31
C HIS A 80 -8.88 4.60 0.22
N TYR A 81 -8.96 3.83 -0.87
CA TYR A 81 -9.95 4.11 -1.90
C TYR A 81 -11.37 3.93 -1.35
N LEU A 82 -12.25 4.83 -1.77
CA LEU A 82 -13.68 4.74 -1.51
C LEU A 82 -14.29 3.55 -2.25
N GLU A 83 -15.35 3.00 -1.68
CA GLU A 83 -16.03 1.81 -2.22
C GLU A 83 -16.45 1.97 -3.69
N HIS A 84 -16.90 3.15 -4.08
CA HIS A 84 -17.34 3.42 -5.45
C HIS A 84 -16.21 3.23 -6.49
N ILE A 85 -14.94 3.46 -6.13
CA ILE A 85 -13.80 3.20 -7.03
C ILE A 85 -13.69 1.70 -7.32
N TYR A 86 -13.85 0.88 -6.29
CA TYR A 86 -13.89 -0.57 -6.43
C TYR A 86 -15.09 -1.01 -7.29
N THR A 87 -16.28 -0.47 -7.04
CA THR A 87 -17.47 -0.78 -7.85
C THR A 87 -17.29 -0.40 -9.31
N ASN A 88 -16.72 0.79 -9.60
CA ASN A 88 -16.45 1.27 -10.96
C ASN A 88 -15.45 0.37 -11.72
N LEU A 89 -14.48 -0.20 -11.01
CA LEU A 89 -13.52 -1.15 -11.58
C LEU A 89 -14.10 -2.58 -11.71
N GLY A 90 -15.32 -2.81 -11.21
CA GLY A 90 -16.04 -4.07 -11.32
C GLY A 90 -15.77 -5.05 -10.17
N TYR A 91 -15.28 -4.58 -9.03
CA TYR A 91 -15.23 -5.36 -7.80
C TYR A 91 -16.63 -5.34 -7.13
N LYS A 92 -17.04 -6.48 -6.59
CA LYS A 92 -18.29 -6.64 -5.82
C LYS A 92 -18.00 -6.69 -4.32
#